data_AF-A0A7C3Z7L0-F1
#
_entry.id   AF-A0A7C3Z7L0-F1
#
_cell.length_a   1.000
_cell.length_b   1.000
_cell.length_c   1.000
_cell.angle_alpha   90.00
_cell.angle_beta   90.00
_cell.angle_gamma   90.00
#
_symmetry.space_group_name_H-M   'P 1'
#
loop_
_entity.id
_entity.type
_entity.pdbx_description
1 polymer ?
#
loop_
_entity_poly.entity_id
_entity_poly.type
_entity_poly.pdbx_seq_one_letter_code
_entity_poly.pdbx_strand_id
1 'polypeptide(L)'
;MFAKIFEKRLIVIVGTYLALVSPVFSANDMTEESLFDMHAIMTDPLDIKVLGSTEKSGVISEKLEFNGDTHNGKPVRIYGVLGYPKDAKKVPAIFWSQSGMYPADEYVPVFYGKRGYACMCVTLPHSIWNPNVPFDTKNPRDANLTHYAIV
;
A
#
# COMPACT_ATOMS: atom_id res chain seq x y z
N MET A 1 -0.10 -62.31 -33.07
CA MET A 1 -1.28 -62.76 -33.83
C MET A 1 -2.49 -62.65 -32.90
N PHE A 2 -3.09 -61.45 -32.84
CA PHE A 2 -4.48 -61.16 -33.26
C PHE A 2 -5.53 -61.95 -32.46
N ALA A 3 -6.18 -61.30 -31.49
CA ALA A 3 -7.59 -60.85 -31.54
C ALA A 3 -8.57 -61.99 -31.16
N LYS A 4 -9.64 -61.83 -30.37
CA LYS A 4 -10.62 -60.74 -30.27
C LYS A 4 -11.71 -61.16 -29.23
N ILE A 5 -12.46 -60.18 -28.74
CA ILE A 5 -13.86 -60.25 -28.25
C ILE A 5 -14.06 -60.72 -26.79
N PHE A 6 -14.12 -59.75 -25.88
CA PHE A 6 -14.98 -59.83 -24.69
C PHE A 6 -16.17 -58.89 -24.91
N GLU A 7 -17.35 -59.49 -25.10
CA GLU A 7 -18.63 -58.82 -25.23
C GLU A 7 -19.23 -58.51 -23.85
N LYS A 8 -19.85 -57.33 -23.77
CA LYS A 8 -21.06 -57.01 -22.98
C LYS A 8 -20.93 -57.03 -21.45
N ARG A 9 -20.92 -55.83 -20.86
CA ARG A 9 -22.12 -55.22 -20.24
C ARG A 9 -21.79 -53.82 -19.73
N LEU A 10 -22.31 -52.84 -20.45
CA LEU A 10 -22.32 -51.42 -20.09
C LEU A 10 -23.34 -51.24 -18.95
N ILE A 11 -22.86 -51.07 -17.72
CA ILE A 11 -23.68 -50.54 -16.62
C ILE A 11 -23.37 -49.05 -16.55
N VAL A 12 -24.27 -48.24 -17.12
CA VAL A 12 -24.26 -46.79 -16.98
C VAL A 12 -24.77 -46.47 -15.58
N ILE A 13 -23.86 -46.13 -14.66
CA ILE A 13 -24.23 -45.48 -13.40
C ILE A 13 -24.34 -43.98 -13.71
N VAL A 14 -25.55 -43.52 -13.98
CA VAL A 14 -25.88 -42.09 -13.98
C VAL A 14 -25.89 -41.64 -12.53
N GLY A 15 -24.74 -41.19 -12.04
CA GLY A 15 -24.65 -40.44 -10.79
C GLY A 15 -25.20 -39.03 -11.02
N THR A 16 -26.40 -38.78 -10.53
CA THR A 16 -27.03 -37.45 -10.52
C THR A 16 -26.22 -36.52 -9.60
N TYR A 17 -25.28 -35.76 -10.15
CA TYR A 17 -24.73 -34.58 -9.48
C TYR A 17 -25.76 -33.46 -9.61
N LEU A 18 -26.57 -33.27 -8.57
CA LEU A 18 -27.39 -32.08 -8.40
C LEU A 18 -26.44 -30.93 -8.06
N ALA A 19 -25.91 -30.25 -9.09
CA ALA A 19 -25.20 -29.01 -8.91
C ALA A 19 -26.20 -27.97 -8.40
N LEU A 20 -26.06 -27.56 -7.14
CA LEU A 20 -26.67 -26.35 -6.62
C LEU A 20 -26.08 -25.18 -7.42
N VAL A 21 -26.76 -24.78 -8.48
CA VAL A 21 -26.48 -23.54 -9.20
C VAL A 21 -26.97 -22.42 -8.30
N SER A 22 -26.13 -21.98 -7.38
CA SER A 22 -26.32 -20.69 -6.72
C SER A 22 -26.43 -19.64 -7.83
N PRO A 23 -27.42 -18.73 -7.81
CA PRO A 23 -27.37 -17.59 -8.68
C PRO A 23 -26.09 -16.83 -8.34
N VAL A 24 -25.12 -16.87 -9.26
CA VAL A 24 -24.06 -15.87 -9.29
C VAL A 24 -24.82 -14.58 -9.52
N PHE A 25 -24.93 -13.75 -8.48
CA PHE A 25 -25.29 -12.36 -8.66
C PHE A 25 -24.26 -11.80 -9.63
N SER A 26 -24.62 -11.71 -10.91
CA SER A 26 -23.94 -10.86 -11.85
C SER A 26 -24.11 -9.47 -11.29
N ALA A 27 -23.02 -8.89 -10.80
CA ALA A 27 -22.95 -7.48 -10.45
C ALA A 27 -23.09 -6.70 -11.77
N ASN A 28 -24.32 -6.63 -12.28
CA ASN A 28 -24.65 -5.79 -13.41
C ASN A 28 -24.55 -4.35 -12.94
N ASP A 29 -23.62 -3.65 -13.59
CA ASP A 29 -23.72 -2.24 -13.93
C ASP A 29 -23.96 -1.29 -12.76
N MET A 30 -23.03 -1.27 -11.81
CA MET A 30 -22.64 0.02 -11.27
C MET A 30 -21.95 0.75 -12.42
N THR A 31 -22.64 1.73 -13.02
CA THR A 31 -22.03 2.69 -13.92
C THR A 31 -20.70 3.14 -13.33
N GLU A 32 -19.59 2.96 -14.07
CA GLU A 32 -18.21 3.26 -13.68
C GLU A 32 -18.00 4.77 -13.39
N GLU A 33 -18.70 5.35 -12.41
CA GLU A 33 -18.12 6.45 -11.66
C GLU A 33 -17.00 5.82 -10.83
N SER A 34 -15.81 5.80 -11.44
CA SER A 34 -14.58 5.44 -10.76
C SER A 34 -14.50 6.27 -9.48
N LEU A 35 -14.59 5.61 -8.32
CA LEU A 35 -14.43 6.22 -7.00
C LEU A 35 -13.14 7.07 -6.90
N PHE A 36 -12.19 6.83 -7.82
CA PHE A 36 -10.96 7.57 -7.98
C PHE A 36 -10.87 8.16 -9.40
N ASP A 37 -10.73 9.48 -9.52
CA ASP A 37 -10.33 10.07 -10.79
C ASP A 37 -8.85 9.77 -11.04
N MET A 38 -8.60 8.64 -11.72
CA MET A 38 -7.24 8.19 -12.01
C MET A 38 -6.48 9.17 -12.91
N HIS A 39 -7.17 9.91 -13.78
CA HIS A 39 -6.49 10.90 -14.61
C HIS A 39 -6.02 12.06 -13.73
N ALA A 40 -6.88 12.60 -12.88
CA ALA A 40 -6.50 13.63 -11.92
C ALA A 40 -5.34 13.18 -11.02
N ILE A 41 -5.43 11.99 -10.40
CA ILE A 41 -4.39 11.45 -9.51
C ILE A 41 -3.04 11.32 -10.23
N MET A 42 -3.03 10.84 -11.47
CA MET A 42 -1.80 10.61 -12.22
C MET A 42 -1.23 11.88 -12.86
N THR A 43 -2.04 12.94 -13.00
CA THR A 43 -1.61 14.23 -13.57
C THR A 43 -1.34 15.30 -12.52
N ASP A 44 -1.77 15.10 -11.28
CA ASP A 44 -1.45 15.98 -10.15
C ASP A 44 0.07 15.97 -9.91
N PRO A 45 0.75 17.14 -10.04
CA PRO A 45 2.20 17.20 -9.91
C PRO A 45 2.64 16.88 -8.47
N LEU A 46 3.52 15.89 -8.35
CA LEU A 46 4.18 15.56 -7.10
C LEU A 46 5.38 16.48 -6.86
N ASP A 47 5.23 17.42 -5.94
CA ASP A 47 6.25 18.33 -5.41
C ASP A 47 7.01 17.70 -4.23
N ILE A 48 8.13 17.05 -4.56
CA ILE A 48 8.99 16.36 -3.59
C ILE A 48 10.10 17.29 -3.11
N LYS A 49 10.29 17.34 -1.79
CA LYS A 49 11.40 18.01 -1.12
C LYS A 49 12.21 16.98 -0.33
N VAL A 50 13.44 16.70 -0.76
CA VAL A 50 14.38 15.87 0.02
C VAL A 50 14.98 16.72 1.14
N LEU A 51 14.76 16.28 2.39
CA LEU A 51 15.24 16.93 3.61
C LEU A 51 16.64 16.45 4.00
N GLY A 52 17.01 15.24 3.59
CA GLY A 52 18.33 14.68 3.81
C GLY A 52 18.45 13.29 3.21
N SER A 53 19.69 12.90 2.88
CA SER A 53 20.00 11.60 2.29
C SER A 53 21.21 10.98 2.99
N THR A 54 21.15 9.67 3.24
CA THR A 54 22.25 8.89 3.77
C THR A 54 22.46 7.63 2.95
N GLU A 55 23.69 7.15 2.88
CA GLU A 55 24.02 5.86 2.28
C GLU A 55 24.57 4.92 3.35
N LYS A 56 24.02 3.72 3.46
CA LYS A 56 24.52 2.69 4.37
C LYS A 56 24.39 1.30 3.77
N SER A 57 25.51 0.59 3.67
CA SER A 57 25.56 -0.80 3.17
C SER A 57 24.88 -0.97 1.80
N GLY A 58 25.12 -0.05 0.87
CA GLY A 58 24.57 -0.10 -0.50
C GLY A 58 23.08 0.26 -0.60
N VAL A 59 22.49 0.86 0.44
CA VAL A 59 21.13 1.39 0.44
C VAL A 59 21.17 2.89 0.64
N ILE A 60 20.45 3.62 -0.22
CA ILE A 60 20.14 5.03 -0.03
C ILE A 60 18.89 5.15 0.85
N SER A 61 18.94 6.02 1.84
CA SER A 61 17.81 6.37 2.72
C SER A 61 17.61 7.89 2.67
N GLU A 62 16.45 8.32 2.19
CA GLU A 62 16.08 9.72 2.01
C GLU A 62 14.91 10.09 2.90
N LYS A 63 15.10 11.12 3.72
CA LYS A 63 14.00 11.80 4.41
C LYS A 63 13.45 12.83 3.46
N LEU A 64 12.15 12.83 3.22
CA LEU A 64 11.51 13.72 2.25
C LEU A 64 10.12 14.14 2.70
N GLU A 65 9.63 15.19 2.08
CA GLU A 65 8.23 15.61 2.13
C GLU A 65 7.67 15.69 0.71
N PHE A 66 6.40 15.36 0.53
CA PHE A 66 5.69 15.57 -0.72
C PHE A 66 4.31 16.18 -0.48
N ASN A 67 3.75 16.86 -1.47
CA ASN A 67 2.39 17.38 -1.40
C ASN A 67 1.38 16.22 -1.43
N GLY A 68 0.38 16.31 -0.55
CA GLY A 68 -0.89 15.60 -0.67
C GLY A 68 -1.98 16.56 -1.13
N ASP A 69 -3.18 16.38 -0.58
CA ASP A 69 -4.35 17.22 -0.88
C ASP A 69 -4.16 18.69 -0.41
N THR A 70 -5.06 19.58 -0.81
CA THR A 70 -5.11 20.96 -0.33
C THR A 70 -6.09 21.10 0.82
N HIS A 71 -5.65 21.69 1.93
CA HIS A 71 -6.51 22.02 3.06
C HIS A 71 -6.42 23.51 3.38
N ASN A 72 -7.58 24.18 3.49
CA ASN A 72 -7.66 25.64 3.74
C ASN A 72 -6.77 26.48 2.80
N GLY A 73 -6.66 26.06 1.52
CA GLY A 73 -5.87 26.75 0.51
C GLY A 73 -4.36 26.54 0.61
N LYS A 74 -3.89 25.61 1.46
CA LYS A 74 -2.48 25.23 1.58
C LYS A 74 -2.27 23.74 1.24
N PRO A 75 -1.17 23.38 0.58
CA PRO A 75 -0.85 21.98 0.31
C PRO A 75 -0.43 21.28 1.61
N VAL A 76 -1.10 20.17 1.90
CA VAL A 76 -0.73 19.22 2.95
C VAL A 76 0.65 18.64 2.62
N ARG A 77 1.61 18.67 3.55
CA ARG A 77 2.94 18.09 3.36
C ARG A 77 3.06 16.77 4.12
N ILE A 78 3.18 15.68 3.37
CA ILE A 78 3.34 14.34 3.92
C ILE A 78 4.84 14.05 4.06
N TYR A 79 5.27 13.75 5.28
CA TYR A 79 6.64 13.31 5.56
C TYR A 79 6.79 11.81 5.32
N GLY A 80 7.94 11.41 4.78
CA GLY A 80 8.29 10.00 4.60
C GLY A 80 9.78 9.73 4.62
N VAL A 81 10.12 8.45 4.74
CA VAL A 81 11.47 7.92 4.57
C VAL A 81 11.46 6.92 3.41
N LEU A 82 12.23 7.23 2.37
CA LEU A 82 12.38 6.39 1.19
C LEU A 82 13.71 5.64 1.25
N GLY A 83 13.68 4.32 1.10
CA GLY A 83 14.85 3.45 1.11
C GLY A 83 14.93 2.63 -0.16
N TYR A 84 16.09 2.59 -0.82
CA TYR A 84 16.27 1.82 -2.06
C TYR A 84 17.73 1.41 -2.27
N PRO A 85 18.01 0.32 -3.02
CA PRO A 85 19.38 -0.06 -3.31
C PRO A 85 20.06 1.02 -4.15
N LYS A 86 21.33 1.30 -3.86
CA LYS A 86 22.14 2.22 -4.64
C LYS A 86 22.15 1.80 -6.11
N ASP A 87 22.07 2.79 -6.99
CA ASP A 87 22.06 2.65 -8.45
C ASP A 87 20.87 1.85 -9.03
N ALA A 88 19.93 1.42 -8.18
CA ALA A 88 18.75 0.69 -8.62
C ALA A 88 17.82 1.56 -9.47
N LYS A 89 17.28 0.97 -10.54
CA LYS A 89 16.27 1.59 -11.40
C LYS A 89 15.15 0.60 -11.66
N LYS A 90 13.91 1.08 -11.68
CA LYS A 90 12.71 0.28 -12.00
C LYS A 90 12.60 -0.99 -11.15
N VAL A 91 12.89 -0.87 -9.85
CA VAL A 91 12.69 -1.96 -8.89
C VAL A 91 11.26 -1.96 -8.37
N PRO A 92 10.73 -3.11 -7.93
CA PRO A 92 9.44 -3.15 -7.24
C PRO A 92 9.46 -2.23 -6.02
N ALA A 93 8.33 -1.56 -5.79
CA ALA A 93 8.17 -0.61 -4.69
C ALA A 93 7.22 -1.16 -3.62
N ILE A 94 7.55 -0.86 -2.37
CA ILE A 94 6.74 -1.18 -1.19
C ILE A 94 6.30 0.13 -0.56
N PHE A 95 5.01 0.25 -0.30
CA PHE A 95 4.46 1.35 0.47
C PHE A 95 4.12 0.84 1.87
N TRP A 96 4.77 1.39 2.88
CA TRP A 96 4.62 1.03 4.27
C TRP A 96 4.02 2.18 5.06
N SER A 97 2.79 1.98 5.54
CA SER A 97 2.17 2.90 6.50
C SER A 97 2.41 2.36 7.90
N GLN A 98 2.97 3.18 8.78
CA GLN A 98 3.22 2.75 10.16
C GLN A 98 1.91 2.48 10.91
N SER A 99 1.94 1.46 11.78
CA SER A 99 0.85 1.16 12.70
C SER A 99 0.90 2.08 13.92
N GLY A 100 -0.24 2.27 14.59
CA GLY A 100 -0.30 2.97 15.88
C GLY A 100 0.25 4.40 15.87
N MET A 101 0.29 5.04 14.69
CA MET A 101 0.88 6.36 14.50
C MET A 101 2.37 6.43 14.92
N TYR A 102 3.09 5.30 14.79
CA TYR A 102 4.53 5.29 14.95
C TYR A 102 5.17 6.21 13.90
N PRO A 103 6.25 6.94 14.21
CA PRO A 103 7.04 7.76 13.28
C PRO A 103 7.49 7.02 12.02
N ALA A 104 7.69 7.76 10.94
CA ALA A 104 8.38 7.21 9.78
C ALA A 104 9.87 7.14 10.13
N ASP A 105 10.41 5.93 10.04
CA ASP A 105 11.81 5.63 10.34
C ASP A 105 12.48 4.90 9.18
N GLU A 106 13.80 4.73 9.28
CA GLU A 106 14.62 4.07 8.26
C GLU A 106 14.60 2.55 8.34
N TYR A 107 14.03 1.94 9.40
CA TYR A 107 14.17 0.51 9.65
C TYR A 107 13.54 -0.31 8.51
N VAL A 108 12.27 -0.06 8.22
CA VAL A 108 11.54 -0.78 7.17
C VAL A 108 12.07 -0.43 5.76
N PRO A 109 12.28 0.86 5.42
CA PRO A 109 12.89 1.24 4.15
C PRO A 109 14.24 0.57 3.88
N VAL A 110 15.15 0.55 4.86
CA VAL A 110 16.47 -0.06 4.70
C VAL A 110 16.38 -1.59 4.65
N PHE A 111 15.48 -2.20 5.44
CA PHE A 111 15.25 -3.64 5.40
C PHE A 111 14.89 -4.12 3.99
N TYR A 112 13.98 -3.42 3.31
CA TYR A 112 13.56 -3.76 1.96
C TYR A 112 14.56 -3.29 0.88
N GLY A 113 15.22 -2.15 1.09
CA GLY A 113 16.32 -1.67 0.25
C GLY A 113 17.43 -2.71 0.10
N LYS A 114 17.82 -3.37 1.21
CA LYS A 114 18.82 -4.45 1.18
C LYS A 114 18.38 -5.69 0.38
N ARG A 115 17.09 -5.82 0.07
CA ARG A 115 16.48 -6.95 -0.66
C ARG A 115 16.16 -6.62 -2.11
N GLY A 116 16.57 -5.45 -2.60
CA GLY A 116 16.33 -5.07 -4.00
C GLY A 116 15.03 -4.30 -4.24
N TYR A 117 14.35 -3.82 -3.20
CA TYR A 117 13.09 -3.08 -3.32
C TYR A 117 13.29 -1.61 -3.03
N ALA A 118 12.52 -0.74 -3.69
CA ALA A 118 12.27 0.58 -3.15
C ALA A 118 11.19 0.46 -2.05
N CYS A 119 11.33 1.18 -0.95
CA CYS A 119 10.36 1.16 0.13
C CYS A 119 10.15 2.56 0.70
N MET A 120 8.91 3.04 0.63
CA MET A 120 8.48 4.29 1.22
C MET A 120 7.78 4.00 2.55
N CYS A 121 8.24 4.63 3.64
CA CYS A 121 7.58 4.61 4.93
C CYS A 121 6.95 5.98 5.20
N VAL A 122 5.64 6.04 5.44
CA VAL A 122 4.89 7.30 5.68
C VAL A 122 4.10 7.26 6.99
N THR A 123 3.93 8.44 7.60
CA THR A 123 3.12 8.74 8.80
C THR A 123 3.43 10.21 9.18
N LEU A 124 3.82 10.48 10.43
CA LEU A 124 4.26 11.76 10.97
C LEU A 124 5.75 11.72 11.37
N PRO A 125 6.45 12.86 11.41
CA PRO A 125 7.76 12.97 12.03
C PRO A 125 7.66 13.00 13.56
N HIS A 126 8.66 12.41 14.25
CA HIS A 126 8.74 12.31 15.71
C HIS A 126 8.65 13.63 16.47
N SER A 127 9.08 14.74 15.86
CA SER A 127 9.09 16.06 16.50
C SER A 127 7.68 16.62 16.69
N ILE A 128 6.69 16.09 15.97
CA ILE A 128 5.31 16.57 16.01
C ILE A 128 4.44 15.71 16.95
N TRP A 129 4.71 14.40 17.04
CA TRP A 129 3.97 13.49 17.89
C TRP A 129 4.88 12.43 18.54
N ASN A 130 4.68 12.19 19.84
CA ASN A 130 5.36 11.13 20.56
C ASN A 130 4.41 9.95 20.80
N PRO A 131 4.49 8.85 20.02
CA PRO A 131 3.59 7.71 20.18
C PRO A 131 3.91 6.85 21.41
N ASN A 132 5.00 7.14 22.13
CA ASN A 132 5.43 6.35 23.28
C ASN A 132 4.86 6.86 24.62
N VAL A 133 4.00 7.87 24.61
CA VAL A 133 3.33 8.38 25.82
C VAL A 133 1.83 8.04 25.82
N PRO A 134 1.20 7.89 26.99
CA PRO A 134 -0.25 7.71 27.07
C PRO A 134 -0.99 8.86 26.43
N PHE A 135 -2.12 8.53 25.80
CA PHE A 135 -3.07 9.50 25.25
C PHE A 135 -3.57 10.47 26.33
N ASP A 136 -3.57 11.79 26.06
CA ASP A 136 -4.18 12.77 26.95
C ASP A 136 -5.71 12.72 26.84
N THR A 137 -6.32 12.03 27.81
CA THR A 137 -7.78 11.90 27.89
C THR A 137 -8.50 13.19 28.31
N LYS A 138 -7.77 14.20 28.82
CA LYS A 138 -8.37 15.48 29.22
C LYS A 138 -8.64 16.39 28.03
N ASN A 139 -7.84 16.28 26.97
CA ASN A 139 -7.98 17.07 25.75
C ASN A 139 -7.98 16.16 24.50
N PRO A 140 -9.03 15.32 24.32
CA PRO A 140 -9.05 14.30 23.26
C PRO A 140 -9.00 14.88 21.84
N ARG A 141 -9.29 16.18 21.65
CA ARG A 141 -9.18 16.87 20.37
C ARG A 141 -7.75 17.06 19.91
N ASP A 142 -6.81 17.22 20.84
CA ASP A 142 -5.38 17.41 20.54
C ASP A 142 -4.73 16.11 20.04
N ALA A 143 -5.43 15.00 20.23
CA ALA A 143 -5.05 13.70 19.69
C ALA A 143 -5.66 13.40 18.31
N ASN A 144 -6.36 14.35 17.68
CA ASN A 144 -6.69 14.24 16.27
C ASN A 144 -5.44 14.54 15.43
N LEU A 145 -4.61 13.53 15.27
CA LEU A 145 -3.30 13.65 14.62
C LEU A 145 -3.39 13.88 13.11
N THR A 146 -4.57 13.71 12.52
CA THR A 146 -4.85 14.06 11.12
C THR A 146 -4.59 15.55 10.87
N HIS A 147 -4.80 16.41 11.88
CA HIS A 147 -4.50 17.84 11.79
C HIS A 147 -3.00 18.13 11.73
N TYR A 148 -2.12 17.19 12.10
CA TYR A 148 -0.67 17.37 12.02
C TYR A 148 -0.07 16.90 10.70
N ALA A 149 -0.77 16.02 9.98
CA ALA A 149 -0.44 15.71 8.59
C ALA A 149 -0.84 16.89 7.68
N ILE A 150 -1.83 17.68 8.09
CA ILE A 150 -2.44 18.78 7.37
C ILE A 150 -1.98 20.13 7.94
N VAL A 151 -0.93 20.73 7.36
CA VAL A 151 -0.34 22.00 7.84
C VAL A 151 -0.47 23.13 6.81
#